data_AF-A0A1W1HXM9-F1
#
_entry.id   AF-A0A1W1HXM9-F1
#
_cell.length_a   1.000
_cell.length_b   1.000
_cell.length_c   1.000
_cell.angle_alpha   90.00
_cell.angle_beta   90.00
_cell.angle_gamma   90.00
#
_symmetry.space_group_name_H-M   'P 1'
#
loop_
_entity.id
_entity.type
_entity.pdbx_description
1 polymer ?
#
loop_
_entity_poly.entity_id
_entity_poly.type
_entity_poly.pdbx_seq_one_letter_code
_entity_poly.pdbx_strand_id
1 'polypeptide(L)'
;MLKITSEQTSDSARLTLEGSLSGPWVTELERVWQQVKQSGTFAPVVELTGITFIAEEGRALLTSMWREGAVLVANGCCTRHIVQEITGAGGGQAASSVRCETT
;
A
#
# COMPACT_ATOMS: atom_id res chain seq x y z
N MET A 1 11.04 9.20 -3.97
CA MET A 1 10.37 10.07 -3.00
C MET A 1 8.92 9.63 -2.90
N LEU A 2 8.34 9.59 -1.70
CA LEU A 2 6.94 9.22 -1.47
C LEU A 2 6.16 10.45 -1.00
N LYS A 3 4.94 10.58 -1.48
CA LYS A 3 3.92 11.49 -0.95
C LYS A 3 2.87 10.64 -0.25
N ILE A 4 2.62 10.96 1.01
CA ILE A 4 1.61 10.32 1.86
C ILE A 4 0.54 11.37 2.12
N THR A 5 -0.71 11.08 1.79
CA THR A 5 -1.86 11.96 2.06
C THR A 5 -2.82 11.21 2.96
N SER A 6 -3.03 11.72 4.18
CA SER A 6 -3.94 11.16 5.16
C SER A 6 -5.21 12.01 5.24
N GLU A 7 -6.34 11.39 4.93
CA GLU A 7 -7.66 11.99 5.04
C GLU A 7 -8.40 11.23 6.13
N GLN A 8 -8.64 11.88 7.26
CA GLN A 8 -9.39 11.31 8.39
C GLN A 8 -10.63 12.17 8.62
N THR A 9 -11.78 11.54 8.53
CA THR A 9 -13.08 12.12 8.89
C THR A 9 -13.65 11.35 10.07
N SER A 10 -14.78 11.81 10.61
CA SER A 10 -15.48 11.12 11.69
C SER A 10 -16.00 9.72 11.32
N ASP A 11 -16.07 9.38 10.03
CA ASP A 11 -16.65 8.12 9.52
C ASP A 11 -15.69 7.32 8.62
N SER A 12 -14.57 7.91 8.19
CA SER A 12 -13.65 7.27 7.26
C SER A 12 -12.20 7.69 7.48
N ALA A 13 -11.24 6.78 7.25
CA ALA A 13 -9.85 7.14 7.06
C ALA A 13 -9.31 6.55 5.77
N ARG A 14 -8.59 7.39 5.05
CA ARG A 14 -7.99 7.09 3.77
C ARG A 14 -6.54 7.54 3.77
N LEU A 15 -5.67 6.71 3.24
CA LEU A 15 -4.26 6.96 3.04
C LEU A 15 -3.95 6.83 1.56
N THR A 16 -3.68 7.93 0.89
CA THR A 16 -3.27 7.94 -0.52
C THR A 16 -1.75 8.01 -0.61
N LEU A 17 -1.16 7.06 -1.32
CA LEU A 17 0.28 6.90 -1.51
C LEU A 17 0.66 7.12 -2.97
N GLU A 18 1.63 8.01 -3.21
CA GLU A 18 2.12 8.36 -4.54
C GLU A 18 3.66 8.41 -4.55
N GLY A 19 4.30 7.85 -5.57
CA GLY A 19 5.76 7.82 -5.72
C GLY A 19 6.41 6.49 -5.35
N SER A 20 7.53 6.52 -4.61
CA SER A 20 8.34 5.33 -4.32
C SER A 20 8.36 5.01 -2.82
N LEU A 21 7.79 3.85 -2.45
CA LEU A 21 7.72 3.34 -1.08
C LEU A 21 8.98 2.53 -0.76
N SER A 22 10.02 3.23 -0.29
CA SER A 22 11.34 2.62 0.00
C SER A 22 12.12 3.39 1.05
N GLY A 23 12.98 2.69 1.79
CA GLY A 23 13.86 3.27 2.78
C GLY A 23 13.08 4.09 3.81
N PRO A 24 13.43 5.38 4.02
CA PRO A 24 12.84 6.19 5.10
C PRO A 24 11.32 6.37 4.96
N TRP A 25 10.78 6.26 3.74
CA TRP A 25 9.35 6.42 3.50
C TRP A 25 8.51 5.25 4.01
N VAL A 26 9.12 4.08 4.20
CA VAL A 26 8.44 2.93 4.81
C VAL A 26 8.21 3.19 6.29
N THR A 27 9.24 3.67 7.00
CA THR A 27 9.12 4.07 8.41
C THR A 27 8.11 5.21 8.59
N GLU A 28 8.10 6.17 7.68
CA GLU A 28 7.15 7.28 7.76
C GLU A 28 5.70 6.82 7.53
N LEU A 29 5.47 5.93 6.55
CA LEU A 29 4.16 5.33 6.34
C LEU A 29 3.69 4.52 7.54
N GLU A 30 4.59 3.76 8.18
CA GLU A 30 4.28 3.01 9.40
C GLU A 30 3.81 3.93 10.53
N ARG A 31 4.50 5.06 10.74
CA ARG A 31 4.10 6.06 11.75
C ARG A 31 2.71 6.61 11.50
N VAL A 32 2.44 7.04 10.25
CA VAL A 32 1.13 7.56 9.86
C VAL A 32 0.04 6.50 10.04
N TRP A 33 0.33 5.25 9.66
CA TRP A 33 -0.58 4.11 9.86
C TRP A 33 -0.92 3.89 11.33
N GLN A 34 0.08 3.90 12.23
CA GLN A 34 -0.16 3.74 13.66
C GLN A 34 -1.04 4.87 14.22
N GLN A 35 -0.91 6.10 13.72
CA GLN A 35 -1.77 7.21 14.12
C GLN A 35 -3.21 7.02 13.65
N VAL A 36 -3.41 6.63 12.38
CA VAL A 36 -4.74 6.37 11.80
C VAL A 36 -5.42 5.22 12.52
N LYS A 37 -4.68 4.14 12.79
CA LYS A 37 -5.18 2.95 13.50
C LYS A 37 -5.64 3.28 14.93
N GLN A 38 -4.92 4.16 15.63
CA GLN A 38 -5.29 4.59 16.98
C GLN A 38 -6.53 5.48 17.02
N SER A 39 -6.86 6.17 15.91
CA SER A 39 -8.03 7.05 15.85
C SER A 39 -9.37 6.31 15.78
N GLY A 40 -9.37 5.06 15.32
CA GLY A 40 -10.37 4.02 15.61
C GLY A 40 -11.84 4.27 15.24
N THR A 41 -12.36 3.46 14.30
CA THR A 41 -13.66 2.74 14.35
C THR A 41 -13.87 1.93 13.05
N PHE A 42 -13.40 2.45 11.92
CA PHE A 42 -13.56 1.86 10.58
C PHE A 42 -12.25 1.26 10.05
N ALA A 43 -12.36 0.37 9.05
CA ALA A 43 -11.23 -0.19 8.33
C ALA A 43 -10.57 0.92 7.47
N PRO A 44 -9.31 1.30 7.71
CA PRO A 44 -8.70 2.38 6.94
C PRO A 44 -8.39 1.91 5.52
N VAL A 45 -8.67 2.77 4.53
CA VAL A 45 -8.42 2.48 3.12
C VAL A 45 -7.04 3.01 2.74
N VAL A 46 -6.19 2.15 2.19
CA VAL A 46 -4.85 2.53 1.71
C VAL A 46 -4.85 2.44 0.19
N GLU A 47 -4.75 3.59 -0.47
CA GLU A 47 -4.76 3.73 -1.91
C GLU A 47 -3.38 3.95 -2.51
N LEU A 48 -3.01 3.03 -3.41
CA LEU A 48 -1.76 3.00 -4.14
C LEU A 48 -1.99 3.57 -5.55
N THR A 49 -2.21 4.88 -5.65
CA THR A 49 -2.61 5.55 -6.90
C THR A 49 -1.43 5.94 -7.78
N GLY A 50 -0.37 6.49 -7.19
CA GLY A 50 0.77 7.03 -7.94
C GLY A 50 2.07 6.25 -7.74
N ILE A 51 1.99 5.00 -7.26
CA ILE A 51 3.17 4.27 -6.83
C ILE A 51 3.96 3.74 -8.04
N THR A 52 5.22 4.14 -8.13
CA THR A 52 6.15 3.75 -9.19
C THR A 52 7.09 2.63 -8.74
N PHE A 53 7.33 2.47 -7.44
CA PHE A 53 8.23 1.46 -6.89
C PHE A 53 7.89 1.13 -5.43
N ILE A 54 8.03 -0.15 -5.05
CA ILE A 54 7.85 -0.63 -3.67
C ILE A 54 9.01 -1.56 -3.33
N ALA A 55 9.80 -1.18 -2.33
CA ALA A 55 10.86 -2.03 -1.77
C ALA A 55 10.27 -3.19 -0.96
N GLU A 56 11.08 -4.22 -0.70
CA GLU A 56 10.64 -5.40 0.06
C GLU A 56 10.08 -5.02 1.44
N GLU A 57 10.75 -4.09 2.15
CA GLU A 57 10.27 -3.59 3.44
C GLU A 57 8.89 -2.89 3.33
N GLY A 58 8.62 -2.21 2.22
CA GLY A 58 7.33 -1.59 1.92
C GLY A 58 6.24 -2.61 1.67
N ARG A 59 6.56 -3.74 1.00
CA ARG A 59 5.62 -4.85 0.79
C ARG A 59 5.27 -5.54 2.12
N ALA A 60 6.27 -5.77 2.97
CA ALA A 60 6.06 -6.33 4.30
C ALA A 60 5.15 -5.44 5.14
N LEU A 61 5.37 -4.12 5.11
CA LEU A 61 4.52 -3.15 5.80
C LEU A 61 3.07 -3.17 5.28
N LEU A 62 2.85 -3.12 3.96
CA LEU A 62 1.51 -3.20 3.37
C LEU A 62 0.80 -4.52 3.73
N THR A 63 1.55 -5.62 3.80
CA THR A 63 1.04 -6.92 4.25
C THR A 63 0.60 -6.88 5.72
N SER A 64 1.38 -6.25 6.59
CA SER A 64 1.00 -6.04 7.99
C SER A 64 -0.28 -5.22 8.09
N MET A 65 -0.35 -4.10 7.38
CA MET A 65 -1.54 -3.23 7.35
C MET A 65 -2.79 -4.02 6.94
N TRP A 66 -2.70 -4.82 5.88
CA TRP A 66 -3.82 -5.64 5.42
C TRP A 66 -4.25 -6.67 6.47
N ARG A 67 -3.30 -7.35 7.12
CA ARG A 67 -3.58 -8.30 8.23
C ARG A 67 -4.21 -7.61 9.44
N GLU A 68 -3.88 -6.34 9.65
CA GLU A 68 -4.44 -5.49 10.70
C GLU A 68 -5.83 -4.92 10.33
N GLY A 69 -6.36 -5.22 9.14
CA GLY A 69 -7.69 -4.83 8.68
C GLY A 69 -7.74 -3.66 7.70
N ALA A 70 -6.59 -3.22 7.17
CA ALA A 70 -6.57 -2.19 6.13
C ALA A 70 -7.15 -2.71 4.82
N VAL A 71 -7.90 -1.87 4.12
CA VAL A 71 -8.35 -2.13 2.75
C VAL A 71 -7.30 -1.58 1.79
N LEU A 72 -6.55 -2.46 1.14
CA LEU A 72 -5.58 -2.06 0.12
C LEU A 72 -6.27 -1.91 -1.24
N VAL A 73 -6.18 -0.74 -1.85
CA VAL A 73 -6.71 -0.44 -3.18
C VAL A 73 -5.57 0.00 -4.09
N ALA A 74 -5.40 -0.68 -5.22
CA ALA A 74 -4.42 -0.32 -6.23
C ALA A 74 -5.13 0.23 -7.48
N ASN A 75 -4.81 1.48 -7.84
CA ASN A 75 -5.34 2.12 -9.06
C ASN A 75 -4.36 2.05 -10.25
N GLY A 76 -3.18 1.42 -10.08
CA GLY A 76 -2.17 1.26 -11.12
C GLY A 76 -1.90 -0.19 -11.51
N CYS A 77 -1.52 -0.43 -12.78
CA CYS A 77 -1.20 -1.77 -13.29
C CYS A 77 -0.09 -2.45 -12.48
N CYS A 78 0.98 -1.71 -12.16
CA CYS A 78 2.13 -2.22 -11.40
C CYS A 78 1.81 -2.52 -9.93
N THR A 79 0.91 -1.76 -9.30
CA THR A 79 0.53 -1.97 -7.89
C THR A 79 -0.57 -2.99 -7.72
N ARG A 80 -1.37 -3.25 -8.75
CA ARG A 80 -2.42 -4.28 -8.72
C ARG A 80 -1.84 -5.67 -8.47
N HIS A 81 -0.72 -6.02 -9.12
CA HIS A 81 -0.08 -7.31 -8.90
C HIS A 81 0.33 -7.49 -7.43
N ILE A 82 0.94 -6.46 -6.84
CA ILE A 82 1.41 -6.48 -5.45
C ILE A 82 0.23 -6.60 -4.47
N VAL A 83 -0.86 -5.85 -4.68
CA VAL A 83 -2.06 -5.98 -3.83
C VAL A 83 -2.68 -7.37 -3.96
N GLN A 84 -2.70 -7.96 -5.16
CA GLN A 84 -3.21 -9.32 -5.36
C GLN A 84 -2.35 -10.38 -4.66
N GLU A 85 -1.02 -10.23 -4.69
CA GLU A 85 -0.10 -11.07 -3.92
C GLU A 85 -0.35 -10.94 -2.41
N ILE A 86 -0.53 -9.71 -1.90
CA ILE A 86 -0.74 -9.45 -0.47
C ILE A 86 -2.10 -9.96 0.02
N THR A 87 -3.17 -9.71 -0.74
CA THR A 87 -4.54 -10.08 -0.38
C THR A 87 -4.84 -11.56 -0.59
N GLY A 88 -3.91 -12.32 -1.20
CA GLY A 88 -4.09 -13.74 -1.50
C GLY A 88 -5.13 -14.01 -2.60
N ALA A 89 -5.64 -12.98 -3.29
CA ALA A 89 -6.56 -13.14 -4.41
C ALA A 89 -5.90 -13.78 -5.65
N GLY A 90 -4.56 -13.86 -5.67
CA GLY A 90 -3.79 -14.68 -6.60
C GLY A 90 -3.44 -16.04 -5.99
N GLY A 91 -4.35 -16.99 -6.04
CA GLY A 91 -4.01 -18.39 -5.76
C GLY A 91 -3.05 -18.93 -6.83
N GLY A 92 -1.78 -19.15 -6.45
CA GLY A 92 -0.88 -20.09 -7.12
C GLY A 92 0.13 -19.50 -8.11
N GLN A 93 1.39 -19.55 -7.67
CA GLN A 93 2.62 -19.80 -8.43
C GLN A 93 3.24 -18.72 -9.35
N ALA A 94 4.46 -18.37 -8.91
CA ALA A 94 5.71 -18.35 -9.67
C ALA A 94 6.00 -17.13 -10.57
N ALA A 95 6.97 -16.34 -10.10
CA ALA A 95 8.06 -15.74 -10.86
C ALA A 95 7.78 -15.52 -12.35
N SER A 96 7.45 -14.30 -12.72
CA SER A 96 7.80 -13.81 -14.05
C SER A 96 8.11 -12.32 -13.93
N SER A 97 9.37 -11.99 -14.13
CA SER A 97 9.87 -10.64 -14.37
C SER A 97 8.90 -9.91 -15.30
N VAL A 98 8.14 -8.97 -14.76
CA VAL A 98 7.52 -7.93 -15.59
C VAL A 98 8.67 -7.04 -16.08
N ARG A 99 9.19 -7.42 -17.25
CA ARG A 99 9.91 -6.50 -18.12
C ARG A 99 8.84 -5.63 -18.77
N CYS A 100 8.73 -4.38 -18.31
CA CYS A 100 8.00 -3.36 -19.06
C CYS A 100 8.87 -2.97 -20.27
N GLU A 101 8.57 -3.50 -21.44
CA GLU A 101 9.06 -2.96 -22.71
C GLU A 101 8.18 -1.76 -23.11
N THR A 102 8.79 -0.59 -23.15
CA THR A 102 8.24 0.62 -23.78
C THR A 102 8.67 0.61 -25.24
N THR A 103 7.70 0.62 -26.17
CA THR A 103 7.92 0.98 -27.58
C THR A 103 8.15 2.48 -27.71
#